data_AF-A0A377D2C4-F1
#
_entry.id   AF-A0A377D2C4-F1
#
_cell.length_a   1.000
_cell.length_b   1.000
_cell.length_c   1.000
_cell.angle_alpha   90.00
_cell.angle_beta   90.00
_cell.angle_gamma   90.00
#
_symmetry.space_group_name_H-M   'P 1'
#
loop_
_entity.id
_entity.type
_entity.pdbx_description
1 polymer ?
#
loop_
_entity_poly.entity_id
_entity_poly.type
_entity_poly.pdbx_seq_one_letter_code
_entity_poly.pdbx_strand_id
1 'polypeptide(L)'
;METEYSLAFILAVLISFSVCLLYMVRIYHRSEWLNRRWHLQALTDPLTLLPNFRALEQAPEQEAGKSFCCLRIDNLEFMSRHYGLMMRVHCIRSICRTLLPLMQENEKLYQLPGSELLLVLSGPERKGDSSIWLTS
;
A
#
# COMPACT_ATOMS: atom_id res chain seq x y z
N MET A 1 13.98 -58.07 -23.45
CA MET A 1 12.89 -57.33 -24.14
C MET A 1 11.83 -56.80 -23.19
N GLU A 2 10.93 -57.58 -22.57
CA GLU A 2 9.87 -57.02 -21.69
C GLU A 2 10.40 -56.15 -20.53
N THR A 3 11.49 -56.57 -19.89
CA THR A 3 12.16 -55.82 -18.82
C THR A 3 12.83 -54.53 -19.29
N GLU A 4 13.29 -54.47 -20.54
CA GLU A 4 13.93 -53.27 -21.10
C GLU A 4 12.88 -52.21 -21.45
N TYR A 5 11.73 -52.64 -21.98
CA TYR A 5 10.61 -51.74 -22.27
C TYR A 5 9.97 -51.18 -20.99
N SER A 6 9.83 -52.00 -19.94
CA SER A 6 9.31 -51.53 -18.66
C SER A 6 10.25 -50.54 -17.97
N LEU A 7 11.57 -50.78 -18.02
CA LEU A 7 12.57 -49.83 -17.53
C LEU A 7 12.56 -48.53 -18.33
N ALA A 8 12.51 -48.59 -19.66
CA ALA A 8 12.41 -47.41 -20.51
C ALA A 8 11.15 -46.58 -20.22
N PHE A 9 10.01 -47.24 -19.98
CA PHE A 9 8.76 -46.59 -19.60
C PHE A 9 8.87 -45.91 -18.22
N ILE A 10 9.40 -46.60 -17.21
CA ILE A 10 9.60 -46.04 -15.87
C ILE A 10 10.54 -44.83 -15.92
N LEU A 11 11.65 -44.92 -16.66
CA LEU A 11 12.59 -43.81 -16.84
C LEU A 11 11.92 -42.62 -17.53
N ALA A 12 11.13 -42.84 -18.58
CA ALA A 12 10.40 -41.77 -19.25
C ALA A 12 9.41 -41.07 -18.31
N VAL A 13 8.67 -41.82 -17.49
CA VAL A 13 7.77 -41.25 -16.47
C VAL A 13 8.55 -40.45 -15.44
N LEU A 14 9.66 -40.97 -14.91
CA LEU A 14 10.51 -40.26 -13.94
C LEU A 14 11.11 -38.98 -14.52
N ILE A 15 11.56 -39.00 -15.77
CA ILE A 15 12.09 -37.82 -16.47
C ILE A 15 10.96 -36.79 -16.66
N SER A 16 9.80 -37.21 -17.15
CA SER A 16 8.66 -36.32 -17.35
C SER A 16 8.22 -35.65 -16.03
N PHE A 17 8.12 -36.43 -14.96
CA PHE A 17 7.75 -35.94 -13.63
C PHE A 17 8.81 -34.98 -13.08
N SER A 18 10.09 -35.30 -13.26
CA SER A 18 11.21 -34.45 -12.85
C SER A 18 11.19 -33.11 -13.59
N VAL A 19 10.96 -33.11 -14.90
CA VAL A 19 10.81 -31.88 -15.71
C VAL A 19 9.60 -31.07 -15.24
N CYS A 20 8.46 -31.72 -15.00
CA CYS A 20 7.26 -31.06 -14.47
C CYS A 20 7.51 -30.40 -13.11
N LEU A 21 8.18 -31.09 -12.18
CA LEU A 21 8.51 -30.54 -10.87
C LEU A 21 9.47 -29.36 -10.97
N LEU A 22 10.54 -29.48 -11.77
CA LEU A 22 11.50 -28.39 -11.99
C LEU A 22 10.80 -27.16 -12.57
N TYR A 23 9.87 -27.36 -13.50
CA TYR A 23 9.07 -26.28 -14.07
C TYR A 23 8.15 -25.62 -13.03
N MET A 24 7.45 -26.42 -12.21
CA MET A 24 6.59 -25.91 -11.13
C MET A 24 7.38 -25.11 -10.09
N VAL A 25 8.57 -25.58 -9.69
CA VAL A 25 9.43 -24.86 -8.74
C VAL A 25 9.85 -23.49 -9.32
N ARG A 26 10.20 -23.43 -10.60
CA ARG A 26 10.55 -22.17 -11.28
C ARG A 26 9.38 -21.19 -11.30
N ILE A 27 8.17 -21.66 -11.63
CA ILE A 27 6.96 -20.83 -11.62
C ILE A 27 6.65 -20.35 -10.21
N TYR A 28 6.69 -21.23 -9.22
CA TYR A 28 6.41 -20.90 -7.84
C TYR A 28 7.33 -19.79 -7.33
N HIS A 29 8.64 -19.91 -7.57
CA HIS A 29 9.60 -18.90 -7.12
C HIS A 29 9.41 -17.55 -7.84
N ARG A 30 8.99 -17.57 -9.12
CA ARG A 30 8.62 -16.35 -9.85
C ARG A 30 7.34 -15.73 -9.28
N SER A 31 6.35 -16.55 -8.95
CA SER A 31 5.09 -16.11 -8.35
C SER A 31 5.33 -15.46 -7.00
N GLU A 32 6.15 -16.07 -6.15
CA GLU A 32 6.55 -15.50 -4.86
C GLU A 32 7.23 -14.14 -5.01
N TRP A 33 8.14 -14.01 -5.97
CA TRP A 33 8.80 -12.74 -6.24
C TRP A 33 7.82 -11.65 -6.73
N LEU A 34 6.88 -12.01 -7.61
CA LEU A 34 5.83 -11.08 -8.07
C LEU A 34 4.91 -10.69 -6.92
N ASN A 35 4.50 -11.65 -6.09
CA ASN A 35 3.63 -11.40 -4.95
C ASN A 35 4.27 -10.41 -3.97
N ARG A 36 5.56 -10.58 -3.65
CA ARG A 36 6.32 -9.63 -2.84
C ARG A 36 6.34 -8.22 -3.44
N ARG A 37 6.53 -8.11 -4.76
CA ARG A 37 6.47 -6.81 -5.45
C ARG A 37 5.08 -6.18 -5.38
N TRP A 38 4.03 -6.97 -5.57
CA TRP A 38 2.67 -6.48 -5.44
C TRP A 38 2.35 -6.02 -4.03
N HIS A 39 2.82 -6.74 -3.00
CA HIS A 39 2.68 -6.29 -1.62
C HIS A 39 3.35 -4.94 -1.37
N LEU A 40 4.57 -4.73 -1.88
CA LEU A 40 5.26 -3.44 -1.76
C LEU A 40 4.51 -2.32 -2.50
N GLN A 41 4.02 -2.60 -3.72
CA GLN A 41 3.24 -1.63 -4.48
C GLN A 41 1.89 -1.32 -3.81
N ALA A 42 1.30 -2.29 -3.11
CA ALA A 42 0.06 -2.14 -2.38
C ALA A 42 0.18 -1.33 -1.08
N LEU A 43 1.37 -0.80 -0.76
CA LEU A 43 1.60 0.19 0.29
C LEU A 43 1.44 1.63 -0.20
N THR A 44 1.38 1.83 -1.52
CA THR A 44 1.22 3.15 -2.13
C THR A 44 -0.12 3.22 -2.84
N ASP A 45 -0.85 4.31 -2.66
CA ASP A 45 -2.04 4.58 -3.45
C ASP A 45 -1.61 4.96 -4.89
N PRO A 46 -2.04 4.21 -5.92
CA PRO A 46 -1.56 4.42 -7.29
C PRO A 46 -2.02 5.74 -7.90
N LEU A 47 -3.10 6.33 -7.37
CA LEU A 47 -3.67 7.57 -7.90
C LEU A 47 -3.00 8.81 -7.31
N THR A 48 -2.73 8.83 -6.02
CA THR A 48 -2.11 9.98 -5.34
C THR A 48 -0.60 9.84 -5.22
N LEU A 49 -0.06 8.62 -5.36
CA LEU A 49 1.34 8.25 -5.09
C LEU A 49 1.76 8.48 -3.64
N LEU A 50 0.79 8.58 -2.73
CA LEU A 50 1.01 8.68 -1.29
C LEU A 50 1.06 7.28 -0.67
N PRO A 51 1.78 7.10 0.45
CA PRO A 51 1.64 5.89 1.24
C PRO A 51 0.19 5.76 1.72
N ASN A 52 -0.38 4.57 1.64
CA ASN A 52 -1.76 4.32 2.04
C ASN A 52 -1.84 3.87 3.50
N PHE A 53 -3.05 3.59 3.97
CA PHE A 53 -3.27 3.11 5.33
C PHE A 53 -2.47 1.84 5.68
N ARG A 54 -2.23 0.93 4.72
CA ARG A 54 -1.42 -0.27 4.98
C ARG A 54 0.04 0.07 5.26
N ALA A 55 0.58 1.10 4.60
CA ALA A 55 1.92 1.59 4.89
C ALA A 55 2.02 2.19 6.29
N LEU A 56 0.94 2.78 6.79
CA LEU A 56 0.86 3.27 8.16
C LEU A 56 0.84 2.11 9.16
N GLU A 57 0.04 1.07 8.92
CA GLU A 57 0.00 -0.13 9.78
C GLU A 57 1.34 -0.88 9.83
N GLN A 58 2.12 -0.83 8.74
CA GLN A 58 3.46 -1.41 8.68
C GLN A 58 4.56 -0.49 9.20
N ALA A 59 4.25 0.78 9.48
CA ALA A 59 5.24 1.68 10.04
C ALA A 59 5.62 1.19 11.45
N PRO A 60 6.91 1.24 11.82
CA PRO A 60 7.34 0.83 13.15
C PRO A 60 6.53 1.58 14.23
N GLU A 61 6.19 0.87 15.32
CA GLU A 61 5.37 1.40 16.41
C GLU A 61 5.81 2.82 16.79
N GLN A 62 4.80 3.66 16.98
CA GLN A 62 4.86 5.08 17.25
C GLN A 62 6.04 5.44 18.16
N GLU A 63 7.12 5.95 17.55
CA GLU A 63 8.18 6.63 18.30
C GLU A 63 7.53 7.69 19.19
N ALA A 64 7.85 7.66 20.49
CA ALA A 64 7.35 8.63 21.45
C ALA A 64 7.57 10.06 20.93
N GLY A 65 6.52 10.90 20.95
CA GLY A 65 6.58 12.27 20.43
C GLY A 65 6.15 12.46 18.98
N LYS A 66 5.32 11.56 18.43
CA LYS A 66 4.59 11.79 17.18
C LYS A 66 3.15 12.20 17.46
N SER A 67 2.65 13.17 16.70
CA SER A 67 1.26 13.61 16.72
C SER A 67 0.55 13.20 15.43
N PHE A 68 -0.67 12.70 15.57
CA PHE A 68 -1.51 12.29 14.44
C PHE A 68 -2.58 13.34 14.19
N CYS A 69 -2.62 13.90 12.98
CA CYS A 69 -3.61 14.87 12.56
C CYS A 69 -4.37 14.35 11.34
N CYS A 70 -5.70 14.24 11.45
CA CYS A 70 -6.55 13.88 10.32
C CYS A 70 -7.11 15.15 9.66
N LEU A 71 -6.84 15.31 8.37
CA LEU A 71 -7.37 16.36 7.53
C LEU A 71 -8.51 15.80 6.67
N ARG A 72 -9.75 16.14 7.02
CA ARG A 72 -10.93 15.80 6.23
C ARG A 72 -11.28 16.91 5.23
N ILE A 73 -11.55 16.52 4.00
CA ILE A 73 -11.91 17.43 2.91
C ILE A 73 -13.39 17.19 2.56
N ASP A 74 -14.29 17.94 3.19
CA ASP A 74 -15.74 17.67 3.15
C ASP A 74 -16.31 17.66 1.72
N ASN A 75 -15.89 18.61 0.86
CA ASN A 75 -16.43 18.74 -0.50
C ASN A 75 -15.80 17.79 -1.53
N LEU A 76 -14.85 16.93 -1.13
CA LEU A 76 -14.12 16.09 -2.08
C LEU A 76 -15.01 15.03 -2.75
N GLU A 77 -15.99 14.51 -2.01
CA GLU A 77 -16.96 13.57 -2.54
C GLU A 77 -17.88 14.25 -3.57
N PHE A 78 -18.34 15.47 -3.25
CA PHE A 78 -19.10 16.30 -4.18
C PHE A 78 -18.34 16.52 -5.49
N MET A 79 -17.05 16.87 -5.40
CA MET A 79 -16.19 17.06 -6.57
C MET A 79 -16.04 15.78 -7.39
N SER A 80 -15.88 14.63 -6.74
CA SER A 80 -15.78 13.34 -7.44
C SER A 80 -17.06 12.98 -8.18
N ARG A 81 -18.23 13.29 -7.60
CA ARG A 81 -19.53 13.01 -8.23
C ARG A 81 -19.79 13.89 -9.46
N HIS A 82 -19.38 15.16 -9.41
CA HIS A 82 -19.65 16.12 -10.49
C HIS A 82 -18.59 16.14 -11.59
N TYR A 83 -17.32 15.92 -11.24
CA TYR A 83 -16.18 16.09 -12.14
C TYR A 83 -15.36 14.80 -12.32
N GLY A 84 -15.77 13.71 -11.67
CA GLY A 84 -15.13 12.41 -11.76
C GLY A 84 -13.96 12.21 -10.79
N LEU A 85 -13.49 10.95 -10.72
CA LEU A 85 -12.42 10.52 -9.83
C LEU A 85 -11.11 11.30 -10.01
N MET A 86 -10.78 11.68 -11.25
CA MET A 86 -9.54 12.43 -11.52
C MET A 86 -9.56 13.82 -10.91
N MET A 87 -10.73 14.45 -10.76
CA MET A 87 -10.83 15.74 -10.06
C MET A 87 -10.54 15.59 -8.57
N ARG A 88 -11.05 14.53 -7.95
CA ARG A 88 -10.70 14.17 -6.56
C ARG A 88 -9.19 14.00 -6.39
N VAL A 89 -8.56 13.24 -7.27
CA VAL A 89 -7.11 13.02 -7.27
C VAL A 89 -6.35 14.34 -7.46
N HIS A 90 -6.81 15.20 -8.37
CA HIS A 90 -6.23 16.51 -8.60
C HIS A 90 -6.29 17.40 -7.35
N CYS A 91 -7.42 17.43 -6.65
CA CYS A 91 -7.58 18.20 -5.41
C CYS A 91 -6.64 17.69 -4.30
N ILE A 92 -6.60 16.37 -4.08
CA ILE A 92 -5.68 15.78 -3.10
C ILE A 92 -4.24 16.14 -3.45
N ARG A 93 -3.82 15.95 -4.71
CA ARG A 93 -2.45 16.30 -5.15
C ARG A 93 -2.14 17.79 -4.96
N SER A 94 -3.12 18.67 -5.17
CA SER A 94 -2.95 20.11 -4.97
C SER A 94 -2.74 20.46 -3.49
N ILE A 95 -3.51 19.81 -2.61
CA ILE A 95 -3.33 19.92 -1.15
C ILE A 95 -1.95 19.39 -0.76
N CYS A 96 -1.55 18.22 -1.23
CA CYS A 96 -0.23 17.65 -0.94
C CYS A 96 0.92 18.53 -1.44
N ARG A 97 0.81 19.13 -2.64
CA ARG A 97 1.81 20.09 -3.14
C ARG A 97 1.98 21.31 -2.24
N THR A 98 0.93 21.67 -1.51
CA THR A 98 0.95 22.80 -0.58
C THR A 98 1.45 22.38 0.80
N LEU A 99 1.08 21.18 1.27
CA LEU A 99 1.45 20.66 2.58
C LEU A 99 2.88 20.12 2.63
N LEU A 100 3.31 19.33 1.65
CA LEU A 100 4.61 18.65 1.67
C LEU A 100 5.80 19.61 1.89
N PRO A 101 5.86 20.82 1.30
CA PRO A 101 6.95 21.76 1.57
C PRO A 101 6.97 22.34 3.00
N LEU A 102 5.83 22.27 3.72
CA LEU A 102 5.71 22.74 5.09
C LEU A 102 6.09 21.65 6.11
N MET A 103 6.13 20.39 5.67
CA MET A 103 6.43 19.24 6.51
C MET A 103 7.93 19.01 6.66
N GLN A 104 8.34 18.51 7.81
CA GLN A 104 9.74 18.13 8.08
C GLN A 104 10.05 16.74 7.49
N GLU A 105 11.33 16.39 7.34
CA GLU A 105 11.76 15.11 6.73
C GLU A 105 11.28 13.86 7.49
N ASN A 106 11.05 13.99 8.80
CA ASN A 106 10.55 12.91 9.65
C ASN A 106 9.01 12.84 9.70
N GLU A 107 8.32 13.79 9.08
CA GLU A 107 6.87 13.85 9.01
C GLU A 107 6.38 13.17 7.74
N LYS A 108 5.22 12.53 7.84
CA LYS A 108 4.69 11.72 6.74
C LYS A 108 3.21 11.99 6.54
N LEU A 109 2.80 11.98 5.28
CA LEU A 109 1.41 12.15 4.88
C LEU A 109 0.92 10.85 4.24
N TYR A 110 -0.16 10.31 4.78
CA TYR A 110 -0.78 9.07 4.34
C TYR A 110 -2.17 9.32 3.76
N GLN A 111 -2.50 8.59 2.69
CA GLN A 111 -3.84 8.56 2.15
C GLN A 111 -4.70 7.58 2.98
N LEU A 112 -5.75 8.10 3.61
CA LEU A 112 -6.77 7.29 4.26
C LEU A 112 -7.89 6.92 3.27
N PRO A 113 -8.63 5.81 3.52
CA PRO A 113 -9.85 5.52 2.78
C PRO A 113 -10.85 6.69 2.91
N GLY A 114 -11.53 7.02 1.82
CA GLY A 114 -12.45 8.16 1.83
C GLY A 114 -11.75 9.49 1.60
N SER A 115 -12.27 10.57 2.20
CA SER A 115 -11.92 11.96 1.88
C SER A 115 -10.93 12.58 2.86
N GLU A 116 -10.06 11.74 3.41
CA GLU A 116 -9.20 12.07 4.54
C GLU A 116 -7.72 11.85 4.20
N LEU A 117 -6.87 12.69 4.76
CA LEU A 117 -5.42 12.58 4.76
C LEU A 117 -4.94 12.50 6.20
N LEU A 118 -4.03 11.60 6.50
CA LEU A 118 -3.41 11.52 7.82
C LEU A 118 -2.01 12.11 7.77
N LEU A 119 -1.76 13.08 8.64
CA LEU A 119 -0.44 13.64 8.87
C LEU A 119 0.13 13.04 10.15
N VAL A 120 1.35 12.53 10.04
CA VAL A 120 2.17 12.10 11.17
C VAL A 120 3.24 13.16 11.35
N LEU A 121 3.06 13.99 12.37
CA LEU A 121 3.88 15.15 12.66
C LEU A 121 4.84 14.86 13.81
N SER A 122 6.01 15.48 13.78
CA SER A 122 7.02 15.30 14.83
C SER A 122 6.94 16.46 15.80
N GLY A 123 6.52 16.19 17.02
CA GLY A 123 6.33 17.23 18.03
C GLY A 123 5.63 16.70 19.27
N PRO A 124 5.77 17.41 20.41
CA PRO A 124 5.08 17.02 21.63
C PRO A 124 3.59 16.88 21.33
N GLU A 125 2.96 15.82 21.85
CA GLU A 125 1.51 15.65 21.80
C GLU A 125 0.86 16.93 22.33
N ARG A 126 0.40 17.79 21.42
CA ARG A 126 -0.59 18.79 21.79
C ARG A 126 -1.85 17.99 22.06
N LYS A 127 -2.12 17.71 23.33
CA LYS A 127 -3.43 17.25 23.80
C LYS A 127 -4.47 18.09 23.08
N GLY A 128 -5.13 17.48 22.11
CA GLY A 128 -6.19 18.16 21.37
C GLY A 128 -7.16 18.66 22.40
N ASP A 129 -7.32 19.98 22.47
CA ASP A 129 -8.31 20.59 23.34
C ASP A 129 -9.68 20.18 22.77
N SER A 130 -10.21 19.08 23.27
CA SER A 130 -11.51 18.51 22.91
C SER A 130 -12.68 19.43 23.31
N SER A 131 -12.37 20.60 23.87
CA SER A 131 -13.30 21.69 24.19
C SER A 131 -13.78 22.49 22.97
N ILE A 132 -13.13 22.37 21.81
CA ILE A 132 -13.47 23.19 20.62
C ILE A 132 -14.57 22.54 19.73
N TRP A 133 -14.90 21.26 19.93
CA TRP A 133 -15.91 20.55 19.13
C TRP A 133 -17.33 20.54 19.74
N LEU A 134 -17.55 21.23 20.87
CA LEU A 134 -18.89 21.33 21.50
C LEU A 134 -19.57 22.70 21.30
N THR A 135 -18.98 23.62 20.53
CA THR A 135 -19.65 24.89 20.20
C THR A 135 -19.40 25.29 18.75
N SER A 136 -20.20 24.75 17.83
CA SER A 136 -20.77 25.45 16.66
C SER A 136 -21.61 24.49 15.82
#